data_AF-A0AA51IBR9-F1
#
_entry.id   AF-A0AA51IBR9-F1
#
_cell.length_a   1.000
_cell.length_b   1.000
_cell.length_c   1.000
_cell.angle_alpha   90.00
_cell.angle_beta   90.00
_cell.angle_gamma   90.00
#
_symmetry.space_group_name_H-M   'P 1'
#
loop_
_entity.id
_entity.type
_entity.pdbx_description
1 polymer ?
#
loop_
_entity_poly.entity_id
_entity_poly.type
_entity_poly.pdbx_seq_one_letter_code
_entity_poly.pdbx_strand_id
1 'polypeptide(L)'
;FIRFLEGYYIILVTKRRKIAVIGPHSIYKIEDTSMIYIPNESNKPPHPDEQRYVKMFMAIDLSTNFYYSYSYDVTHTLQMNMAPPRKLAPALFPKPVTAAVY
;
A
#
# COMPACT_ATOMS: atom_id res chain seq x y z
N PHE A 1 -1.00 -4.93 8.73
CA PHE A 1 -1.40 -6.05 9.60
C PHE A 1 -2.29 -6.99 8.80
N ILE A 2 -2.17 -8.29 9.04
CA ILE A 2 -3.05 -9.32 8.46
C ILE A 2 -3.62 -10.14 9.61
N ARG A 3 -4.91 -10.46 9.54
CA ARG A 3 -5.59 -11.31 10.51
C ARG A 3 -5.88 -12.66 9.86
N PHE A 4 -5.40 -13.74 10.47
CA PHE A 4 -5.80 -15.10 10.11
C PHE A 4 -6.84 -15.60 11.12
N LEU A 5 -6.81 -16.89 11.45
CA LEU A 5 -7.81 -17.52 12.29
C LEU A 5 -7.48 -17.38 13.78
N GLU A 6 -6.20 -17.41 14.14
CA GLU A 6 -5.77 -17.32 15.55
C GLU A 6 -5.46 -15.89 16.00
N GLY A 7 -4.89 -15.07 15.11
CA GLY A 7 -4.43 -13.75 15.51
C GLY A 7 -3.95 -12.86 14.36
N TYR A 8 -3.15 -11.87 14.75
CA TYR A 8 -2.63 -10.86 13.84
C TYR A 8 -1.16 -11.07 13.57
N TYR A 9 -0.76 -10.78 12.33
CA TYR A 9 0.62 -10.77 11.89
C TYR A 9 0.96 -9.39 11.34
N ILE A 10 2.18 -8.95 11.61
CA ILE A 10 2.78 -7.77 11.02
C ILE A 10 3.69 -8.23 9.90
N ILE A 11 3.61 -7.55 8.75
CA ILE A 11 4.60 -7.69 7.69
C ILE A 11 5.41 -6.40 7.70
N LEU A 12 6.71 -6.54 7.87
CA LEU A 12 7.66 -5.45 7.92
C LEU A 12 8.59 -5.55 6.72
N VAL A 13 8.84 -4.42 6.08
CA VAL A 13 9.94 -4.29 5.11
C VAL A 13 11.24 -4.14 5.89
N THR A 14 12.14 -5.12 5.77
CA THR A 14 13.41 -5.15 6.51
C THR A 14 14.57 -4.62 5.66
N LYS A 15 14.50 -4.78 4.34
CA LYS A 15 15.50 -4.23 3.40
C LYS A 15 14.81 -3.57 2.21
N ARG A 16 15.45 -2.50 1.74
CA ARG A 16 15.01 -1.71 0.60
C ARG A 16 16.21 -1.25 -0.20
N ARG A 17 16.04 -1.14 -1.51
CA ARG A 17 17.03 -0.54 -2.41
C ARG A 17 16.43 0.61 -3.17
N LYS A 18 17.14 1.74 -3.23
CA LYS A 18 16.75 2.87 -4.07
C LYS A 18 16.98 2.50 -5.54
N ILE A 19 15.94 2.59 -6.36
CA ILE A 19 16.01 2.19 -7.78
C ILE A 19 15.79 3.34 -8.75
N ALA A 20 15.09 4.41 -8.32
CA ALA A 20 14.77 5.53 -9.18
C ALA A 20 14.56 6.82 -8.38
N VAL A 21 14.55 7.94 -9.09
CA VAL A 21 14.29 9.28 -8.56
C VAL A 21 13.36 10.02 -9.51
N ILE A 22 12.33 10.67 -8.97
CA ILE A 22 11.45 11.59 -9.69
C ILE A 22 11.55 12.94 -8.97
N GLY A 23 12.26 13.91 -9.55
CA GLY A 23 12.53 15.19 -8.88
C GLY A 23 13.24 14.98 -7.53
N PRO A 24 12.70 15.48 -6.40
CA PRO A 24 13.25 15.22 -5.07
C PRO A 24 12.82 13.87 -4.46
N HIS A 25 11.93 13.13 -5.11
CA HIS A 25 11.32 11.92 -4.57
C HIS A 25 12.13 10.68 -4.93
N SER A 26 12.48 9.88 -3.92
CA SER A 26 13.21 8.62 -4.12
C SER A 26 12.26 7.43 -4.10
N ILE A 27 12.36 6.57 -5.12
CA ILE A 27 11.59 5.33 -5.23
C ILE A 27 12.45 4.16 -4.79
N TYR A 28 11.90 3.34 -3.92
CA TYR A 28 12.54 2.18 -3.33
C TYR A 28 11.84 0.90 -3.79
N LYS A 29 12.64 -0.11 -4.12
CA LYS A 29 12.21 -1.49 -4.27
C LYS A 29 12.34 -2.19 -2.92
N ILE A 30 11.33 -2.98 -2.55
CA ILE A 30 11.39 -3.87 -1.40
C ILE A 30 12.32 -5.04 -1.74
N GLU A 31 13.32 -5.30 -0.91
CA GLU A 31 14.25 -6.44 -1.12
C GLU A 31 13.99 -7.59 -0.15
N ASP A 32 13.52 -7.29 1.05
CA ASP A 32 13.33 -8.30 2.08
C ASP A 32 12.17 -7.88 3.00
N THR A 33 11.40 -8.87 3.44
CA THR A 33 10.25 -8.67 4.32
C THR A 33 10.21 -9.75 5.39
N SER A 34 9.87 -9.36 6.61
CA SER A 34 9.66 -10.30 7.72
C SER A 34 8.22 -10.29 8.18
N MET A 35 7.66 -11.46 8.44
CA MET A 35 6.34 -11.61 9.03
C MET A 35 6.46 -12.01 10.50
N ILE A 36 5.87 -11.22 11.40
CA ILE A 36 5.97 -11.40 12.85
C ILE A 36 4.57 -11.63 13.40
N TYR A 37 4.38 -12.72 14.14
CA TYR A 37 3.15 -13.00 14.87
C TYR A 37 3.02 -12.06 16.08
N ILE A 38 1.83 -11.48 16.26
CA ILE A 38 1.49 -10.73 17.47
C ILE A 38 0.76 -11.70 18.40
N PRO A 39 1.32 -12.00 19.58
CA PRO A 39 0.66 -12.85 20.56
C PRO A 39 -0.76 -12.35 20.88
N ASN A 40 -1.72 -13.26 20.84
CA ASN A 40 -3.09 -13.02 21.26
C ASN A 40 -3.32 -13.76 22.58
N GLU A 41 -3.78 -13.08 23.64
CA GLU A 41 -4.02 -13.65 24.97
C GLU A 41 -5.22 -14.62 25.03
N SER A 42 -5.71 -15.08 23.89
CA SER A 42 -6.83 -16.01 23.83
C SER A 42 -6.37 -17.42 24.21
N ASN A 43 -6.88 -17.96 25.32
CA ASN A 43 -6.77 -19.37 25.75
C ASN A 43 -7.45 -20.38 24.79
N LYS A 44 -7.53 -20.06 23.50
CA LYS A 44 -8.16 -20.90 22.48
C LYS A 44 -7.15 -21.96 22.00
N PRO A 45 -7.60 -23.19 21.74
CA PRO A 45 -6.77 -24.18 21.09
C PRO A 45 -6.34 -23.68 19.70
N PRO A 46 -5.11 -24.01 19.24
CA PRO A 46 -4.64 -23.61 17.91
C PRO A 46 -5.54 -24.18 16.82
N HIS A 47 -5.85 -23.36 15.82
CA HIS A 47 -6.63 -23.73 14.67
C HIS A 47 -5.77 -24.50 13.67
N PRO A 48 -6.15 -25.72 13.25
CA PRO A 48 -5.32 -26.57 12.39
C PRO A 48 -4.96 -25.93 11.04
N ASP A 49 -5.84 -25.08 10.49
CA ASP A 49 -5.60 -24.38 9.22
C ASP A 49 -4.76 -23.10 9.33
N GLU A 50 -4.38 -22.62 10.52
CA GLU A 50 -3.63 -21.35 10.67
C GLU A 50 -2.32 -21.38 9.87
N GLN A 51 -1.51 -22.43 10.07
CA GLN A 51 -0.24 -22.59 9.36
C GLN A 51 -0.43 -22.72 7.85
N ARG A 52 -1.57 -23.25 7.40
CA ARG A 52 -1.88 -23.38 5.98
C ARG A 52 -2.07 -22.01 5.35
N TYR A 53 -2.83 -21.12 5.99
CA TYR A 53 -3.01 -19.76 5.49
C TYR A 53 -1.73 -18.93 5.55
N VAL A 54 -0.93 -19.05 6.61
CA VAL A 54 0.37 -18.38 6.71
C VAL A 54 1.30 -18.83 5.57
N LYS A 55 1.39 -20.14 5.31
CA LYS A 55 2.19 -20.67 4.19
C LYS A 55 1.69 -20.19 2.84
N MET A 56 0.38 -20.17 2.63
CA MET A 56 -0.21 -19.67 1.39
C MET A 56 0.11 -18.19 1.17
N PHE A 57 0.08 -17.38 2.24
CA PHE A 57 0.45 -15.98 2.16
C PHE A 57 1.96 -15.79 1.91
N MET A 58 2.81 -16.53 2.61
CA MET A 58 4.27 -16.49 2.45
C MET A 58 4.76 -17.00 1.09
N ALA A 59 3.92 -17.74 0.35
CA ALA A 59 4.21 -18.13 -1.03
C ALA A 59 4.21 -16.94 -2.01
N ILE A 60 3.62 -15.81 -1.62
CA ILE A 60 3.63 -14.58 -2.42
C ILE A 60 4.97 -13.88 -2.21
N ASP A 61 5.70 -13.69 -3.32
CA ASP A 61 6.98 -12.97 -3.28
C ASP A 61 6.77 -11.45 -3.24
N LEU A 62 6.95 -10.88 -2.04
CA LEU A 62 6.87 -9.44 -1.81
C LEU A 62 8.13 -8.68 -2.23
N SER A 63 9.22 -9.36 -2.61
CA SER A 63 10.49 -8.72 -2.98
C SER A 63 10.60 -8.40 -4.47
N THR A 64 9.90 -9.14 -5.34
CA THR A 64 10.15 -9.01 -6.79
C THR A 64 9.55 -7.74 -7.40
N ASN A 65 8.31 -7.38 -7.04
CA ASN A 65 7.53 -6.35 -7.77
C ASN A 65 6.90 -5.26 -6.91
N PHE A 66 7.34 -5.10 -5.66
CA PHE A 66 6.79 -4.09 -4.78
C PHE A 66 7.71 -2.88 -4.66
N TYR A 67 7.12 -1.70 -4.88
CA TYR A 67 7.79 -0.41 -4.90
C TYR A 67 7.04 0.59 -4.06
N TYR A 68 7.76 1.51 -3.46
CA TYR A 68 7.16 2.60 -2.70
C TYR A 68 8.09 3.82 -2.65
N SER A 69 7.51 4.96 -2.31
CA SER A 69 8.24 6.17 -1.96
C SER A 69 7.65 6.74 -0.67
N TYR A 70 8.50 7.37 0.14
CA TYR A 70 8.05 8.02 1.38
C TYR A 70 7.37 9.36 1.14
N SER A 71 7.70 10.02 0.03
CA SER A 71 7.29 11.39 -0.25
C SER A 71 6.50 11.55 -1.54
N TYR A 72 6.23 10.44 -2.25
CA TYR A 72 5.50 10.44 -3.51
C TYR A 72 4.56 9.24 -3.59
N ASP A 73 3.35 9.48 -4.07
CA ASP A 73 2.37 8.41 -4.27
C ASP A 73 2.62 7.73 -5.63
N VAL A 74 3.24 6.54 -5.57
CA VAL A 74 3.54 5.73 -6.75
C VAL A 74 2.34 4.96 -7.29
N THR A 75 1.20 4.97 -6.60
CA THR A 75 -0.03 4.28 -7.06
C THR A 75 -0.80 5.07 -8.11
N HIS A 76 -0.51 6.37 -8.23
CA HIS A 76 -1.13 7.28 -9.18
C HIS A 76 -0.18 7.66 -10.33
N THR A 77 -0.76 8.00 -11.47
CA THR A 77 -0.01 8.58 -12.59
C THR A 77 0.46 9.99 -12.26
N LEU A 78 1.49 10.47 -12.95
CA LEU A 78 2.01 11.83 -12.75
C LEU A 78 0.93 12.90 -12.95
N GLN A 79 0.08 12.75 -13.96
CA GLN A 79 -1.04 13.66 -14.23
C GLN A 79 -1.98 13.76 -13.01
N MET A 80 -2.29 12.63 -12.36
CA MET A 80 -3.15 12.62 -11.18
C MET A 80 -2.47 13.27 -9.97
N ASN A 81 -1.17 13.04 -9.79
CA ASN A 81 -0.39 13.65 -8.70
C ASN A 81 -0.17 15.15 -8.89
N MET A 82 -0.17 15.65 -10.14
CA MET A 82 -0.07 17.07 -10.46
C MET A 82 -1.44 17.78 -10.56
N ALA A 83 -2.53 17.01 -10.64
CA ALA A 83 -3.86 17.58 -10.67
C ALA A 83 -4.17 18.29 -9.35
N PRO A 84 -4.92 19.40 -9.37
CA PRO A 84 -5.33 20.03 -8.14
C PRO A 84 -6.17 19.07 -7.29
N PRO A 85 -6.11 19.19 -5.95
CA PRO A 85 -6.92 18.38 -5.06
C PRO A 85 -8.37 18.40 -5.51
N ARG A 86 -9.03 17.24 -5.58
CA ARG A 86 -10.40 17.12 -6.11
C ARG A 86 -11.40 18.04 -5.39
N LYS A 87 -11.14 18.39 -4.13
CA LYS A 87 -11.91 19.38 -3.35
C LYS A 87 -11.78 20.82 -3.86
N LEU A 88 -10.62 21.16 -4.45
CA LEU A 88 -10.31 22.48 -4.99
C LEU A 88 -10.61 22.57 -6.50
N ALA A 89 -10.74 21.45 -7.19
CA ALA A 89 -11.05 21.42 -8.62
C ALA A 89 -12.29 22.24 -9.02
N PRO A 90 -13.42 22.25 -8.27
CA PRO A 90 -14.58 23.08 -8.62
C PRO A 90 -14.32 24.59 -8.51
N ALA A 91 -13.43 25.00 -7.59
CA ALA A 91 -13.07 26.40 -7.40
C ALA A 91 -12.05 26.88 -8.45
N LEU A 92 -11.14 26.00 -8.86
CA LEU A 92 -10.09 26.30 -9.85
C LEU A 92 -10.57 26.16 -11.29
N PHE A 93 -11.52 25.25 -11.53
CA PHE A 93 -12.11 24.97 -12.84
C PHE A 93 -13.64 24.94 -12.71
N PRO A 94 -14.29 26.11 -12.54
CA PRO A 94 -15.75 26.17 -12.53
C PRO A 94 -16.26 25.64 -13.87
N LYS A 95 -17.28 24.77 -13.81
CA LYS A 95 -17.94 24.31 -15.04
C LYS A 95 -18.45 25.54 -15.80
N PRO A 96 -18.27 25.61 -17.13
CA PRO A 96 -18.83 26.69 -17.91
C PRO A 96 -20.35 26.72 -17.66
N VAL A 97 -20.89 27.90 -17.37
CA VAL A 97 -22.33 28.09 -17.26
C VAL A 97 -22.88 27.76 -18.64
N THR A 98 -23.50 26.60 -18.80
CA THR A 98 -24.25 26.27 -20.00
C THR A 98 -25.40 27.26 -20.06
N ALA A 99 -25.26 28.29 -20.91
CA ALA A 99 -26.37 29.16 -21.25
C ALA A 99 -27.48 28.26 -21.78
N ALA A 100 -28.59 28.17 -21.03
CA ALA A 100 -29.81 27.60 -21.54
C ALA A 100 -30.22 28.49 -22.73
N VAL A 101 -29.99 27.98 -23.94
CA VAL A 101 -30.56 28.55 -25.15
C VAL A 101 -32.05 28.23 -25.07
N TYR A 102 -32.85 29.26 -24.77
CA TYR A 102 -34.30 29.24 -24.90
C TYR A 102 -34.70 29.24 -26.38
#